data_AF-A0AAU0HBW0-F1
#
_entry.id   AF-A0AAU0HBW0-F1
#
_cell.length_a   1.000
_cell.length_b   1.000
_cell.length_c   1.000
_cell.angle_alpha   90.00
_cell.angle_beta   90.00
_cell.angle_gamma   90.00
#
_symmetry.space_group_name_H-M   'P 1'
#
loop_
_entity.id
_entity.type
_entity.pdbx_description
1 polymer ?
#
loop_
_entity_poly.entity_id
_entity_poly.type
_entity_poly.pdbx_seq_one_letter_code
_entity_poly.pdbx_strand_id
1 'polypeptide(L)'
;MDIVTTGVAFLIGVATGAGGTYFADKYTDKRRNKEKNKQDASLFENIWNQHLPLLKEMKEDLENPDLIHHRNFYLLDSSWMFNFDAPYLVYYIDKHSSLENQVAILESHGFVTENSEPGKNVRRFRFTEQFVEKLRAKKYNKRINSLAGSLESSPYKVDT
;
A
#
# COMPACT_ATOMS: atom_id res chain seq x y z
N MET A 1 3.92 -24.93 62.10
CA MET A 1 4.36 -24.29 60.85
C MET A 1 4.43 -22.80 61.10
N ASP A 2 5.54 -22.15 60.74
CA ASP A 2 5.75 -20.72 61.01
C ASP A 2 5.05 -19.83 59.98
N ILE A 3 4.30 -18.84 60.49
CA ILE A 3 3.54 -17.86 59.70
C ILE A 3 4.45 -17.01 58.79
N VAL A 4 5.71 -16.86 59.20
CA VAL A 4 6.77 -16.19 58.43
C VAL A 4 7.07 -16.97 57.14
N THR A 5 7.15 -18.29 57.21
CA THR A 5 7.44 -19.16 56.07
C THR A 5 6.29 -19.18 55.06
N THR A 6 5.05 -19.17 55.55
CA THR A 6 3.86 -19.06 54.69
C THR A 6 3.77 -17.69 54.01
N GLY A 7 4.10 -16.61 54.71
CA GLY A 7 4.13 -15.25 54.15
C GLY A 7 5.17 -15.08 53.03
N VAL A 8 6.37 -15.64 53.20
CA VAL A 8 7.43 -15.59 52.17
C VAL A 8 7.05 -16.40 50.93
N ALA A 9 6.48 -17.60 51.10
CA ALA A 9 6.02 -18.42 49.97
C ALA A 9 4.89 -17.72 49.18
N PHE A 10 3.98 -17.04 49.86
CA PHE A 10 2.91 -16.27 49.24
C PHE A 10 3.46 -15.10 48.41
N LEU A 11 4.42 -14.33 48.94
CA LEU A 11 5.04 -13.20 48.23
C LEU A 11 5.81 -13.64 46.97
N ILE A 12 6.52 -14.77 47.04
CA ILE A 12 7.20 -15.35 45.87
C ILE A 12 6.17 -15.80 44.82
N GLY A 13 5.08 -16.44 45.25
CA GLY A 13 3.99 -16.85 44.35
C GLY A 13 3.33 -15.67 43.61
N VAL A 14 3.06 -14.57 44.31
CA VAL A 14 2.49 -13.34 43.72
C VAL A 14 3.48 -12.68 42.75
N ALA A 15 4.77 -12.61 43.11
CA ALA A 15 5.80 -12.03 42.27
C ALA A 15 6.01 -12.81 40.95
N THR A 16 6.03 -14.14 41.01
CA THR A 16 6.15 -14.98 39.80
C THR A 16 4.88 -14.96 38.95
N GLY A 17 3.69 -14.95 39.57
CA GLY A 17 2.42 -14.86 38.87
C GLY A 17 2.23 -13.54 38.11
N ALA A 18 2.37 -12.41 38.81
CA ALA A 18 2.16 -11.08 38.21
C ALA A 18 3.32 -10.62 37.31
N GLY A 19 4.55 -11.00 37.63
CA GLY A 19 5.72 -10.72 36.78
C GLY A 19 5.71 -11.55 35.50
N GLY A 20 5.38 -12.84 35.60
CA GLY A 20 5.34 -13.77 34.46
C GLY A 20 4.32 -13.36 33.39
N THR A 21 3.14 -12.91 33.80
CA THR A 21 2.09 -12.44 32.87
C THR A 21 2.52 -11.17 32.12
N TYR A 22 3.14 -10.20 32.79
CA TYR A 22 3.58 -8.96 32.15
C TYR A 22 4.65 -9.19 31.07
N PHE A 23 5.62 -10.08 31.33
CA PHE A 23 6.61 -10.45 30.32
C PHE A 23 6.00 -11.30 29.20
N ALA A 24 5.12 -12.26 29.53
CA ALA A 24 4.43 -13.07 28.53
C ALA A 24 3.61 -12.23 27.54
N ASP A 25 2.86 -11.23 28.03
CA ASP A 25 2.08 -10.32 27.19
C ASP A 25 2.99 -9.46 26.31
N LYS A 26 4.08 -8.92 26.86
CA LYS A 26 5.04 -8.10 26.10
C LYS A 26 5.76 -8.89 24.98
N TYR A 27 6.01 -10.19 25.17
CA TYR A 27 6.60 -11.05 24.13
C TYR A 27 5.56 -11.51 23.10
N THR A 28 4.32 -11.74 23.51
CA THR A 28 3.21 -12.10 22.62
C THR A 28 2.84 -10.94 21.68
N ASP A 29 2.88 -9.70 22.19
CA ASP A 29 2.54 -8.52 21.39
C ASP A 29 3.57 -8.21 20.31
N LYS A 30 4.87 -8.45 20.59
CA LYS A 30 5.95 -8.33 19.59
C LYS A 30 5.81 -9.32 18.43
N ARG A 31 5.27 -10.52 18.67
CA ARG A 31 5.01 -11.51 17.61
C ARG A 31 3.83 -11.10 16.75
N ARG A 32 2.74 -10.65 17.39
CA ARG A 32 1.54 -10.16 16.70
C ARG A 32 1.81 -8.97 15.78
N ASN A 33 2.65 -8.03 16.19
CA ASN A 33 3.06 -6.92 15.34
C ASN A 33 3.96 -7.36 14.17
N LYS A 34 4.85 -8.33 14.37
CA LYS A 34 5.64 -8.91 13.26
C LYS A 34 4.77 -9.66 12.25
N GLU A 35 3.77 -10.40 12.72
CA GLU A 35 2.84 -11.15 11.86
C GLU A 35 1.95 -10.20 11.06
N LYS A 36 1.38 -9.18 11.69
CA LYS A 36 0.64 -8.11 10.99
C LYS A 36 1.47 -7.44 9.92
N ASN A 37 2.69 -7.02 10.25
CA ASN A 37 3.57 -6.37 9.27
C ASN A 37 3.93 -7.27 8.09
N LYS A 38 4.10 -8.59 8.32
CA LYS A 38 4.34 -9.56 7.24
C LYS A 38 3.11 -9.75 6.37
N GLN A 39 1.92 -9.84 6.96
CA GLN A 39 0.65 -9.95 6.24
C GLN A 39 0.43 -8.70 5.38
N ASP A 40 0.61 -7.51 5.94
CA ASP A 40 0.48 -6.23 5.22
C ASP A 40 1.49 -6.09 4.07
N ALA A 41 2.71 -6.62 4.25
CA ALA A 41 3.70 -6.65 3.18
C ALA A 41 3.27 -7.61 2.05
N SER A 42 2.81 -8.81 2.40
CA SER A 42 2.35 -9.80 1.40
C SER A 42 1.12 -9.32 0.63
N LEU A 43 0.18 -8.63 1.30
CA LEU A 43 -0.98 -8.03 0.65
C LEU A 43 -0.57 -6.95 -0.35
N PHE A 44 0.31 -6.03 0.08
CA PHE A 44 0.81 -4.99 -0.82
C PHE A 44 1.56 -5.58 -2.03
N GLU A 45 2.36 -6.63 -1.84
CA GLU A 45 3.05 -7.31 -2.94
C GLU A 45 2.07 -7.96 -3.93
N ASN A 46 1.00 -8.57 -3.45
CA ASN A 46 -0.02 -9.14 -4.32
C ASN A 46 -0.71 -8.05 -5.16
N ILE A 47 -1.11 -6.95 -4.52
CA ILE A 47 -1.74 -5.80 -5.18
C ILE A 47 -0.77 -5.15 -6.16
N TRP A 48 0.51 -5.03 -5.79
CA TRP A 48 1.58 -4.54 -6.65
C TRP A 48 1.70 -5.35 -7.95
N ASN A 49 1.68 -6.69 -7.85
CA ASN A 49 1.81 -7.55 -9.02
C ASN A 49 0.55 -7.56 -9.89
N GLN A 50 -0.64 -7.47 -9.29
CA GLN A 50 -1.92 -7.45 -10.00
C GLN A 50 -2.15 -6.13 -10.75
N HIS A 51 -1.68 -5.01 -10.18
CA HIS A 51 -1.91 -3.66 -10.70
C HIS A 51 -0.59 -2.97 -11.10
N LEU A 52 0.38 -3.76 -11.54
CA LEU A 52 1.75 -3.31 -11.81
C LEU A 52 1.84 -2.07 -12.71
N PRO A 53 1.09 -1.97 -13.84
CA PRO A 53 1.21 -0.82 -14.73
C PRO A 53 0.80 0.49 -14.05
N LEU A 54 -0.35 0.51 -13.38
CA LEU A 54 -0.88 1.68 -12.70
C LEU A 54 -0.01 2.11 -11.52
N LEU A 55 0.37 1.15 -10.68
CA LEU A 55 1.16 1.43 -9.47
C LEU A 55 2.58 1.89 -9.79
N LYS A 56 3.11 1.45 -10.93
CA LYS A 56 4.38 1.95 -11.45
C LYS A 56 4.27 3.40 -11.89
N GLU A 57 3.25 3.78 -12.66
CA GLU A 57 3.01 5.18 -13.06
C GLU A 57 2.85 6.07 -11.82
N MET A 58 2.01 5.66 -10.87
CA MET A 58 1.83 6.37 -9.59
C MET A 58 3.13 6.55 -8.81
N LYS A 59 4.02 5.55 -8.81
CA LYS A 59 5.33 5.65 -8.18
C LYS A 59 6.21 6.67 -8.90
N GLU A 60 6.29 6.60 -10.22
CA GLU A 60 7.10 7.50 -11.05
C GLU A 60 6.65 8.96 -10.87
N ASP A 61 5.34 9.20 -10.82
CA ASP A 61 4.75 10.50 -10.52
C ASP A 61 5.16 11.03 -9.15
N LEU A 62 5.17 10.17 -8.11
CA LEU A 62 5.55 10.57 -6.74
C LEU A 62 7.06 10.73 -6.55
N GLU A 63 7.86 10.32 -7.53
CA GLU A 63 9.31 10.54 -7.62
C GLU A 63 9.64 11.80 -8.44
N ASN A 64 8.69 12.33 -9.21
CA ASN A 64 8.87 13.59 -9.93
C ASN A 64 8.98 14.76 -8.93
N PRO A 65 10.06 15.57 -8.97
CA PRO A 65 10.23 16.73 -8.10
C PRO A 65 9.05 17.71 -8.09
N ASP A 66 8.37 17.89 -9.22
CA ASP A 66 7.24 18.80 -9.35
C ASP A 66 5.96 18.25 -8.71
N LEU A 67 5.89 16.93 -8.51
CA LEU A 67 4.70 16.21 -8.04
C LEU A 67 4.92 15.48 -6.69
N ILE A 68 6.12 15.55 -6.12
CA ILE A 68 6.53 14.80 -4.92
C ILE A 68 5.63 15.05 -3.68
N HIS A 69 5.01 16.24 -3.60
CA HIS A 69 4.09 16.62 -2.53
C HIS A 69 2.61 16.48 -2.91
N HIS A 70 2.32 16.14 -4.18
CA HIS A 70 0.96 15.94 -4.63
C HIS A 70 0.43 14.62 -4.06
N ARG A 71 -0.81 14.67 -3.58
CA ARG A 71 -1.54 13.51 -3.03
C ARG A 71 -2.86 13.27 -3.71
N ASN A 72 -3.38 14.29 -4.37
CA ASN A 72 -4.66 14.21 -5.06
C ASN A 72 -4.40 13.83 -6.51
N PHE A 73 -5.21 12.91 -7.01
CA PHE A 73 -5.24 12.53 -8.41
C PHE A 73 -6.68 12.44 -8.90
N TYR A 74 -6.83 12.51 -10.22
CA TYR A 74 -8.12 12.45 -10.89
C TYR A 74 -8.16 11.27 -11.85
N LEU A 75 -9.35 10.73 -12.04
CA LEU A 75 -9.62 9.74 -13.08
C LEU A 75 -10.38 10.43 -14.20
N LEU A 76 -9.78 10.45 -15.39
CA LEU A 76 -10.32 11.14 -16.55
C LEU A 76 -10.38 10.22 -17.77
N ASP A 77 -11.29 10.51 -18.67
CA ASP A 77 -11.23 10.02 -20.05
C ASP A 77 -10.30 10.93 -20.86
N SER A 78 -9.44 10.38 -21.72
CA SER A 78 -8.53 11.20 -22.53
C SER A 78 -9.23 12.12 -23.52
N SER A 79 -10.51 11.87 -23.83
CA SER A 79 -11.34 12.78 -24.63
C SER A 79 -11.70 14.09 -23.90
N TRP A 80 -11.54 14.14 -22.58
CA TRP A 80 -11.89 15.31 -21.78
C TRP A 80 -10.70 16.26 -21.66
N MET A 81 -10.83 17.44 -22.25
CA MET A 81 -9.90 18.55 -22.03
C MET A 81 -10.26 19.27 -20.72
N PHE A 82 -9.52 18.97 -19.65
CA PHE A 82 -9.52 19.78 -18.44
C PHE A 82 -8.35 20.78 -18.47
N ASN A 83 -8.66 22.07 -18.40
CA ASN A 83 -7.65 23.07 -18.07
C ASN A 83 -7.49 23.07 -16.55
N PHE A 84 -6.30 22.71 -16.09
CA PHE A 84 -5.92 22.85 -14.70
C PHE A 84 -4.86 23.94 -14.58
N ASP A 85 -5.03 24.81 -13.58
CA ASP A 85 -4.12 25.95 -13.35
C ASP A 85 -2.83 25.56 -12.59
N ALA A 86 -2.68 24.31 -12.18
CA ALA A 86 -1.57 23.82 -11.36
C ALA A 86 -1.20 22.39 -11.76
N PRO A 87 0.03 21.89 -11.48
CA PRO A 87 0.39 20.49 -11.74
C PRO A 87 -0.55 19.53 -11.00
N TYR A 88 -1.01 18.50 -11.70
CA TYR A 88 -1.98 17.53 -11.20
C TYR A 88 -1.57 16.11 -11.60
N LEU A 89 -2.00 15.16 -10.78
CA LEU A 89 -1.92 13.75 -11.10
C LEU A 89 -3.22 13.35 -11.79
N VAL A 90 -3.13 12.78 -12.99
CA VAL A 90 -4.28 12.27 -13.73
C VAL A 90 -3.92 10.90 -14.28
N TYR A 91 -4.83 9.95 -14.03
CA TYR A 91 -4.77 8.63 -14.64
C TYR A 91 -5.95 8.48 -15.59
N TYR A 92 -5.65 8.05 -16.80
CA TYR A 92 -6.60 8.02 -17.90
C TYR A 92 -7.26 6.64 -18.04
N ILE A 93 -8.59 6.61 -18.10
CA ILE A 93 -9.40 5.37 -18.14
C ILE A 93 -9.09 4.53 -19.39
N ASP A 94 -8.79 5.19 -20.50
CA ASP A 94 -8.41 4.56 -21.78
C ASP A 94 -6.99 3.98 -21.77
N LYS A 95 -6.11 4.42 -20.87
CA LYS A 95 -4.73 3.91 -20.76
C LYS A 95 -4.60 2.69 -19.85
N HIS A 96 -5.52 2.50 -18.92
CA HIS A 96 -5.50 1.41 -17.95
C HIS A 96 -6.79 0.61 -18.03
N SER A 97 -6.69 -0.66 -18.44
CA SER A 97 -7.85 -1.54 -18.46
C SER A 97 -8.45 -1.67 -17.05
N SER A 98 -9.76 -1.39 -16.94
CA SER A 98 -10.49 -1.42 -15.66
C SER A 98 -9.92 -0.49 -14.58
N LEU A 99 -9.33 0.67 -14.94
CA LEU A 99 -8.74 1.64 -13.99
C LEU A 99 -9.61 1.90 -12.76
N GLU A 100 -10.91 2.07 -12.99
CA GLU A 100 -11.90 2.33 -11.94
C GLU A 100 -11.95 1.20 -10.90
N ASN A 101 -11.98 -0.05 -11.38
CA ASN A 101 -11.96 -1.23 -10.52
C ASN A 101 -10.62 -1.35 -9.79
N GLN A 102 -9.50 -1.03 -10.45
CA GLN A 102 -8.18 -1.05 -9.80
C GLN A 102 -8.14 -0.03 -8.65
N VAL A 103 -8.64 1.18 -8.86
CA VAL A 103 -8.70 2.24 -7.84
C VAL A 103 -9.68 1.87 -6.72
N ALA A 104 -10.82 1.26 -7.04
CA ALA A 104 -11.76 0.76 -6.03
C ALA A 104 -11.13 -0.32 -5.13
N ILE A 105 -10.29 -1.20 -5.69
CA ILE A 105 -9.51 -2.17 -4.91
C ILE A 105 -8.53 -1.43 -3.99
N LEU A 106 -7.79 -0.45 -4.50
CA LEU A 106 -6.88 0.35 -3.68
C LEU A 106 -7.61 1.09 -2.55
N GLU A 107 -8.81 1.60 -2.81
CA GLU A 107 -9.65 2.26 -1.81
C GLU A 107 -10.12 1.28 -0.74
N SER A 108 -10.58 0.09 -1.13
CA SER A 108 -11.02 -0.97 -0.20
C SER A 108 -9.90 -1.42 0.76
N HIS A 109 -8.64 -1.31 0.33
CA HIS A 109 -7.45 -1.60 1.12
C HIS A 109 -6.89 -0.38 1.88
N GLY A 110 -7.55 0.78 1.81
CA GLY A 110 -7.14 2.00 2.52
C GLY A 110 -5.89 2.67 1.94
N PHE A 111 -5.52 2.37 0.69
CA PHE A 111 -4.40 3.01 0.02
C PHE A 111 -4.76 4.36 -0.60
N VAL A 112 -6.02 4.50 -1.00
CA VAL A 112 -6.58 5.75 -1.50
C VAL A 112 -7.91 6.04 -0.81
N THR A 113 -8.36 7.27 -0.91
CA THR A 113 -9.67 7.69 -0.42
C THR A 113 -10.32 8.59 -1.46
N GLU A 114 -11.57 8.31 -1.82
CA GLU A 114 -12.33 9.22 -2.65
C GLU A 114 -12.58 10.55 -1.93
N ASN A 115 -12.27 11.65 -2.62
CA ASN A 115 -12.52 13.03 -2.17
C ASN A 115 -13.15 13.86 -3.30
N SER A 116 -13.98 13.21 -4.10
CA SER A 116 -14.82 13.83 -5.13
C SER A 116 -15.69 14.94 -4.51
N GLU A 117 -15.69 16.11 -5.14
CA GLU A 117 -16.51 17.23 -4.69
C GLU A 117 -17.98 17.01 -5.10
N PRO A 118 -18.95 17.17 -4.19
CA PRO A 118 -20.36 17.03 -4.52
C PRO A 118 -20.76 17.98 -5.66
N GLY A 119 -21.37 17.44 -6.71
CA GLY A 119 -21.82 18.21 -7.88
C GLY A 119 -20.79 18.38 -9.00
N LYS A 120 -19.58 17.83 -8.87
CA LYS A 120 -18.62 17.72 -9.99
C LYS A 120 -18.64 16.31 -10.58
N ASN A 121 -18.66 16.22 -11.91
CA ASN A 121 -18.61 14.93 -12.64
C ASN A 121 -17.20 14.35 -12.78
N VAL A 122 -16.24 14.82 -11.98
CA VAL A 122 -14.86 14.32 -12.00
C VAL A 122 -14.59 13.60 -10.70
N ARG A 123 -14.20 12.32 -10.80
CA ARG A 123 -13.78 11.57 -9.62
C ARG A 123 -12.39 11.98 -9.19
N ARG A 124 -12.26 12.34 -7.92
CA ARG A 124 -11.01 12.75 -7.30
C ARG A 124 -10.70 11.78 -6.17
N PHE A 125 -9.45 11.37 -6.10
CA PHE A 125 -8.94 10.50 -5.06
C PHE A 125 -7.72 11.12 -4.42
N ARG A 126 -7.43 10.68 -3.20
CA ARG A 126 -6.25 11.06 -2.45
C ARG A 126 -5.46 9.83 -2.01
N PHE A 127 -4.16 9.82 -2.25
CA PHE A 127 -3.25 8.83 -1.67
C PHE A 127 -3.17 8.99 -0.15
N THR A 128 -3.20 7.87 0.57
CA THR A 128 -2.86 7.85 1.99
C THR A 128 -1.34 7.89 2.17
N GLU A 129 -0.85 8.47 3.26
CA GLU A 129 0.61 8.57 3.48
C GLU A 129 1.26 7.17 3.59
N GLN A 130 0.56 6.21 4.22
CA GLN A 130 1.01 4.82 4.28
C GLN A 130 1.25 4.23 2.88
N PHE A 131 0.38 4.55 1.93
CA PHE A 131 0.52 4.07 0.57
C PHE A 131 1.69 4.72 -0.15
N VAL A 132 1.86 6.04 -0.02
CA VAL A 132 3.00 6.76 -0.59
C VAL A 132 4.33 6.21 -0.06
N GLU A 133 4.41 5.93 1.24
CA GLU A 133 5.58 5.29 1.84
C GLU A 133 5.87 3.91 1.24
N LYS A 134 4.83 3.08 1.06
CA LYS A 134 4.96 1.75 0.42
C LYS A 134 5.43 1.87 -1.04
N LEU A 135 4.87 2.81 -1.81
CA LEU A 135 5.28 3.06 -3.20
C LEU A 135 6.74 3.53 -3.29
N ARG A 136 7.17 4.42 -2.41
CA ARG A 136 8.56 4.91 -2.36
C ARG A 136 9.54 3.83 -1.91
N ALA A 137 9.18 3.06 -0.88
CA ALA A 137 9.99 1.96 -0.37
C ALA A 137 10.15 0.81 -1.37
N LYS A 138 9.22 0.67 -2.33
CA LYS A 138 9.32 -0.33 -3.39
C LYS A 138 10.53 -0.03 -4.27
N LYS A 139 11.56 -0.88 -4.15
CA LYS A 139 12.74 -0.84 -5.02
C LYS A 139 12.33 -1.28 -6.42
N TYR A 140 12.28 -0.34 -7.36
CA TYR A 140 12.09 -0.66 -8.77
C TYR A 140 13.39 -1.24 -9.33
N ASN A 141 13.43 -2.55 -9.57
CA ASN A 141 14.59 -3.19 -10.15
C ASN A 141 14.51 -3.12 -11.68
N LYS A 142 14.98 -2.00 -12.26
CA LYS A 142 14.87 -1.65 -13.69
C LYS A 142 15.34 -2.74 -14.65
N ARG A 143 16.24 -3.64 -14.23
CA ARG A 143 16.85 -4.70 -15.05
C ARG A 143 15.93 -5.89 -15.35
N ILE A 144 14.93 -6.18 -14.51
CA ILE A 144 14.05 -7.35 -14.72
C ILE A 144 12.91 -7.02 -15.69
N ASN A 145 12.36 -5.80 -15.64
CA ASN A 145 11.23 -5.42 -16.49
C ASN A 145 11.63 -5.09 -17.93
N SER A 146 12.91 -4.78 -18.21
CA SER A 146 13.40 -4.67 -19.59
C SER A 146 13.46 -6.03 -20.31
N LEU A 147 13.52 -7.14 -19.56
CA LEU A 147 13.46 -8.49 -20.12
C LEU A 147 12.01 -8.92 -20.37
N ALA A 148 11.07 -8.54 -19.49
CA ALA A 148 9.64 -8.79 -19.67
C ALA A 148 9.07 -8.03 -20.89
N GLY A 149 9.42 -6.75 -21.06
CA GLY A 149 9.02 -5.96 -22.23
C GLY A 149 9.69 -6.36 -23.55
N SER A 150 10.74 -7.19 -23.50
CA SER A 150 11.41 -7.70 -24.70
C SER A 150 10.87 -9.06 -25.17
N LEU A 151 10.04 -9.74 -24.35
CA LEU A 151 9.42 -11.02 -24.71
C LEU A 151 8.04 -10.86 -25.37
N GLU A 152 7.39 -9.70 -25.26
CA GLU A 152 6.11 -9.40 -25.93
C GLU A 152 6.24 -8.88 -27.36
N SER A 153 7.46 -8.64 -27.87
CA SER A 153 7.69 -8.17 -29.24
C SER A 153 8.24 -9.25 -30.18
N SER A 154 7.86 -10.52 -30.01
CA SER A 154 8.16 -11.57 -31.00
C SER A 154 7.02 -11.66 -32.02
N PRO A 155 7.23 -11.26 -33.29
CA PRO A 155 6.22 -11.39 -34.31
C PRO A 155 6.18 -12.85 -34.76
N TYR A 156 5.20 -13.62 -34.30
CA TYR A 156 4.78 -14.81 -35.02
C TYR A 156 4.21 -14.37 -36.36
N LYS A 157 5.07 -14.32 -37.40
CA LYS A 157 4.62 -14.39 -38.79
C LYS A 157 3.97 -15.77 -38.97
N VAL A 158 2.67 -15.77 -39.21
CA VAL A 158 1.96 -16.93 -39.75
C VAL A 158 2.18 -16.89 -41.25
N ASP A 159 3.09 -17.71 -41.74
CA ASP A 159 3.24 -17.94 -43.17
C ASP A 159 1.98 -18.66 -43.66
N THR A 160 1.31 -18.04 -44.65
CA THR A 160 0.23 -18.63 -45.45
C THR A 160 0.77 -18.89 -46.85
#